data_AF-A0A6P8UM97-F1
#
_entry.id   AF-A0A6P8UM97-F1
#
_cell.length_a   1.000
_cell.length_b   1.000
_cell.length_c   1.000
_cell.angle_alpha   90.00
_cell.angle_beta   90.00
_cell.angle_gamma   90.00
#
_symmetry.space_group_name_H-M   'P 1'
#
loop_
_entity.id
_entity.type
_entity.pdbx_description
1 polymer ?
#
loop_
_entity_poly.entity_id
_entity_poly.type
_entity_poly.pdbx_seq_one_letter_code
_entity_poly.pdbx_strand_id
1 'polypeptide(L)'
;MAAVWTLVVLALVLNTGLCIPLAAKEDWGYVTVRDGAHMFWWLYGPSEVQSAGPSGLPLILWLQGGPGGSGSGFGNFEEIGPLDRDLEPRKSSWVQAASVLFVDNPVGTGFSYTDQPDAFATNVATVASDMLVLLQHFFTRRADLQSVPFYIFSESYGGKMAAALSLELTKAITQGTVKCNFAGVALGDSWISPLDSVMTWGPYLYTTSLLDDAGLADVSSAAEAVKRAVEQEQFEKATELWSVLETVVEQNSNGVNFYNILTQEPDESRSSAAGEDYISLQVRRHIRPLHSQSLSQLMNGPIRKKLGIIPQNVTWGGQAEEVFSYMAGDFMRPVVDVVDQLLSAGVNVTVYNGQLDLIVDTMGQELWVKRLKWEGLPVFNKMRWTPLDDPTSQGVTGAFCKTYKNFGFYWILKAGHMIPSDQGPMALQMMKMITRQV
;
A
#
# COMPACT_ATOMS: atom_id res chain seq x y z
N MET A 1 -3.77 14.57 -75.33
CA MET A 1 -4.08 15.38 -74.13
C MET A 1 -4.69 14.48 -73.09
N ALA A 2 -4.29 14.66 -71.84
CA ALA A 2 -4.24 13.67 -70.77
C ALA A 2 -5.59 13.14 -70.30
N ALA A 3 -5.66 11.83 -70.04
CA ALA A 3 -6.70 11.18 -69.26
C ALA A 3 -6.26 11.18 -67.78
N VAL A 4 -7.07 11.81 -66.94
CA VAL A 4 -6.87 11.93 -65.49
C VAL A 4 -7.35 10.62 -64.84
N TRP A 5 -6.44 9.92 -64.16
CA TRP A 5 -6.79 8.79 -63.30
C TRP A 5 -7.19 9.31 -61.93
N THR A 6 -8.47 9.17 -61.59
CA THR A 6 -8.98 9.43 -60.24
C THR A 6 -8.64 8.24 -59.35
N LEU A 7 -7.62 8.39 -58.50
CA LEU A 7 -7.31 7.46 -57.41
C LEU A 7 -8.41 7.56 -56.36
N VAL A 8 -9.28 6.55 -56.30
CA VAL A 8 -10.20 6.34 -55.17
C VAL A 8 -9.35 5.79 -54.02
N VAL A 9 -9.03 6.63 -53.04
CA VAL A 9 -8.48 6.19 -51.76
C VAL A 9 -9.65 5.61 -50.97
N LEU A 10 -9.75 4.28 -50.96
CA LEU A 10 -10.62 3.55 -50.06
C LEU A 10 -10.06 3.75 -48.65
N ALA A 11 -10.70 4.60 -47.84
CA ALA A 11 -10.42 4.67 -46.41
C ALA A 11 -10.92 3.37 -45.77
N LEU A 12 -9.99 2.42 -45.58
CA LEU A 12 -10.19 1.26 -44.73
C LEU A 12 -10.31 1.77 -43.29
N VAL A 13 -11.56 1.94 -42.84
CA VAL A 13 -11.86 2.05 -41.42
C VAL A 13 -11.59 0.68 -40.81
N LEU A 14 -10.35 0.48 -40.36
CA LEU A 14 -10.02 -0.60 -39.42
C LEU A 14 -10.69 -0.24 -38.10
N ASN A 15 -11.90 -0.77 -37.92
CA ASN A 15 -12.61 -0.80 -36.66
C ASN A 15 -11.89 -1.80 -35.73
N THR A 16 -10.70 -1.47 -35.26
CA THR A 16 -10.10 -2.13 -34.11
C THR A 16 -10.87 -1.62 -32.90
N GLY A 17 -11.80 -2.44 -32.39
CA GLY A 17 -12.54 -2.20 -31.15
C GLY A 17 -11.63 -2.22 -29.93
N LEU A 18 -10.68 -1.29 -29.88
CA LEU A 18 -10.02 -0.87 -28.66
C LEU A 18 -11.09 -0.15 -27.84
N CYS A 19 -11.55 -0.82 -26.78
CA CYS A 19 -12.24 -0.14 -25.70
C CYS A 19 -11.29 0.96 -25.22
N ILE A 20 -11.52 2.20 -25.66
CA ILE A 20 -10.75 3.34 -25.17
C ILE A 20 -10.99 3.37 -23.66
N PRO A 21 -9.95 3.21 -22.82
CA PRO A 21 -10.14 3.32 -21.39
C PRO A 21 -10.69 4.72 -21.14
N LEU A 22 -11.86 4.74 -20.51
CA LEU A 22 -12.61 5.93 -20.14
C LEU A 22 -11.64 6.94 -19.54
N ALA A 23 -11.31 8.02 -20.25
CA ALA A 23 -10.23 8.91 -19.84
C ALA A 23 -10.59 9.59 -18.50
N ALA A 24 -10.02 9.10 -17.42
CA ALA A 24 -10.11 9.73 -16.10
C ALA A 24 -9.52 11.15 -16.20
N LYS A 25 -10.13 12.12 -15.52
CA LYS A 25 -9.57 13.48 -15.45
C LYS A 25 -8.39 13.46 -14.49
N GLU A 26 -7.18 13.65 -15.00
CA GLU A 26 -5.95 13.62 -14.20
C GLU A 26 -5.56 15.02 -13.71
N ASP A 27 -5.00 15.10 -12.50
CA ASP A 27 -4.34 16.30 -11.95
C ASP A 27 -3.14 15.83 -11.12
N TRP A 28 -2.08 16.63 -11.05
CA TRP A 28 -0.88 16.30 -10.29
C TRP A 28 -0.15 17.56 -9.86
N GLY A 29 0.68 17.42 -8.84
CA GLY A 29 1.43 18.56 -8.30
C GLY A 29 2.38 18.21 -7.18
N TYR A 30 3.01 19.26 -6.66
CA TYR A 30 3.84 19.19 -5.46
C TYR A 30 3.24 20.04 -4.35
N VAL A 31 3.50 19.64 -3.11
CA VAL A 31 3.33 20.47 -1.93
C VAL A 31 4.65 20.47 -1.16
N THR A 32 5.17 21.67 -0.83
CA THR A 32 6.25 21.81 0.15
C THR A 32 5.65 21.68 1.53
N VAL A 33 5.91 20.56 2.21
CA VAL A 33 5.27 20.18 3.48
C VAL A 33 6.07 20.64 4.69
N ARG A 34 7.39 20.75 4.54
CA ARG A 34 8.35 21.37 5.47
C ARG A 34 9.45 22.05 4.64
N ASP A 35 10.30 22.82 5.31
CA ASP A 35 11.47 23.41 4.66
C ASP A 35 12.35 22.32 4.02
N GLY A 36 12.66 22.47 2.74
CA GLY A 36 13.38 21.49 1.93
C GLY A 36 12.70 20.12 1.76
N ALA A 37 11.39 19.99 2.03
CA ALA A 37 10.65 18.74 1.93
C ALA A 37 9.44 18.87 0.98
N HIS A 38 9.48 18.16 -0.14
CA HIS A 38 8.52 18.30 -1.23
C HIS A 38 7.84 16.97 -1.56
N MET A 39 6.50 16.94 -1.46
CA MET A 39 5.70 15.75 -1.72
C MET A 39 4.95 15.83 -3.05
N PHE A 40 5.11 14.81 -3.88
CA PHE A 40 4.41 14.62 -5.14
C PHE A 40 3.08 13.88 -4.94
N TRP A 41 2.04 14.31 -5.66
CA TRP A 41 0.75 13.64 -5.71
C TRP A 41 0.20 13.59 -7.14
N TRP A 42 -0.57 12.54 -7.43
CA TRP A 42 -1.23 12.32 -8.71
C TRP A 42 -2.64 11.78 -8.49
N LEU A 43 -3.63 12.53 -8.95
CA LEU A 43 -5.03 12.17 -8.89
C LEU A 43 -5.54 11.67 -10.24
N TYR A 44 -6.26 10.54 -10.19
CA TYR A 44 -7.22 10.14 -11.22
C TYR A 44 -8.64 10.46 -10.73
N GLY A 45 -9.27 11.47 -11.32
CA GLY A 45 -10.64 11.88 -11.03
C GLY A 45 -11.69 11.13 -11.86
N PRO A 46 -12.99 11.34 -11.57
CA PRO A 46 -14.05 10.63 -12.26
C PRO A 46 -14.09 11.04 -13.74
N SER A 47 -14.35 10.07 -14.62
CA SER A 47 -14.70 10.39 -15.99
C SER A 47 -16.11 11.00 -16.06
N GLU A 48 -16.42 11.73 -17.14
CA GLU A 48 -17.75 12.35 -17.30
C GLU A 48 -18.91 11.34 -17.23
N VAL A 49 -18.67 10.10 -17.67
CA VAL A 49 -19.66 9.01 -17.64
C VAL A 49 -19.91 8.48 -16.22
N GLN A 50 -18.89 8.47 -15.35
CA GLN A 50 -19.01 8.00 -13.97
C GLN A 50 -19.66 9.05 -13.03
N SER A 51 -19.73 10.31 -13.46
CA SER A 51 -20.27 11.42 -12.67
C SER A 51 -21.82 11.50 -12.63
N ALA A 52 -22.53 10.60 -13.33
CA ALA A 52 -23.98 10.68 -13.54
C ALA A 52 -24.87 10.08 -12.41
N GLY A 53 -24.30 9.73 -11.25
CA GLY A 53 -25.04 9.13 -10.12
C GLY A 53 -25.32 10.11 -8.95
N PRO A 54 -26.37 9.89 -8.13
CA PRO A 54 -26.85 10.84 -7.12
C PRO A 54 -25.90 11.10 -5.91
N SER A 55 -24.75 10.43 -5.81
CA SER A 55 -23.78 10.58 -4.70
C SER A 55 -22.31 10.72 -5.09
N GLY A 56 -21.97 10.70 -6.40
CA GLY A 56 -20.57 10.76 -6.87
C GLY A 56 -19.70 9.55 -6.47
N LEU A 57 -18.58 9.35 -7.15
CA LEU A 57 -17.59 8.33 -6.75
C LEU A 57 -16.82 8.78 -5.50
N PRO A 58 -16.47 7.88 -4.55
CA PRO A 58 -15.63 8.24 -3.41
C PRO A 58 -14.23 8.67 -3.84
N LEU A 59 -13.54 9.41 -2.97
CA LEU A 59 -12.11 9.68 -3.10
C LEU A 59 -11.33 8.69 -2.24
N ILE A 60 -10.34 8.03 -2.82
CA ILE A 60 -9.41 7.14 -2.13
C ILE A 60 -8.01 7.76 -2.21
N LEU A 61 -7.38 7.99 -1.06
CA LEU A 61 -5.93 8.14 -0.97
C LEU A 61 -5.31 6.74 -0.85
N TRP A 62 -4.34 6.43 -1.72
CA TRP A 62 -3.56 5.19 -1.63
C TRP A 62 -2.17 5.47 -1.04
N LEU A 63 -1.84 4.80 0.06
CA LEU A 63 -0.52 4.85 0.70
C LEU A 63 0.18 3.50 0.60
N GLN A 64 1.17 3.43 -0.29
CA GLN A 64 2.09 2.31 -0.37
C GLN A 64 3.08 2.34 0.83
N GLY A 65 3.70 1.21 1.14
CA GLY A 65 4.61 0.99 2.25
C GLY A 65 6.08 1.09 1.91
N GLY A 66 6.85 0.03 2.21
CA GLY A 66 8.30 0.06 2.30
C GLY A 66 8.77 0.10 3.77
N PRO A 67 9.08 1.27 4.36
CA PRO A 67 8.87 2.65 3.85
C PRO A 67 9.79 3.00 2.67
N GLY A 68 9.30 3.83 1.75
CA GLY A 68 10.02 4.17 0.51
C GLY A 68 9.37 3.63 -0.78
N GLY A 69 8.24 2.92 -0.68
CA GLY A 69 7.47 2.44 -1.81
C GLY A 69 6.62 3.54 -2.44
N SER A 70 6.77 3.75 -3.75
CA SER A 70 6.07 4.84 -4.45
C SER A 70 4.61 4.50 -4.72
N GLY A 71 3.70 5.33 -4.19
CA GLY A 71 2.27 5.24 -4.53
C GLY A 71 1.99 5.62 -5.98
N SER A 72 2.68 6.63 -6.52
CA SER A 72 2.47 7.12 -7.89
C SER A 72 3.03 6.20 -8.98
N GLY A 73 4.02 5.37 -8.61
CA GLY A 73 4.64 4.37 -9.47
C GLY A 73 4.10 2.98 -9.20
N PHE A 74 4.50 2.35 -8.09
CA PHE A 74 4.15 0.95 -7.79
C PHE A 74 2.64 0.77 -7.56
N GLY A 75 2.06 1.55 -6.65
CA GLY A 75 0.61 1.46 -6.38
C GLY A 75 -0.26 1.74 -7.62
N ASN A 76 0.21 2.65 -8.49
CA ASN A 76 -0.48 2.99 -9.72
C ASN A 76 -0.30 1.91 -10.81
N PHE A 77 0.94 1.63 -11.22
CA PHE A 77 1.22 0.82 -12.41
C PHE A 77 1.38 -0.68 -12.14
N GLU A 78 1.57 -1.12 -10.90
CA GLU A 78 1.66 -2.55 -10.59
C GLU A 78 0.34 -3.07 -9.97
N GLU A 79 -0.42 -2.22 -9.29
CA GLU A 79 -1.55 -2.68 -8.46
C GLU A 79 -2.94 -2.19 -8.89
N ILE A 80 -3.29 -0.93 -8.61
CA ILE A 80 -4.71 -0.47 -8.61
C ILE A 80 -5.02 0.60 -9.65
N GLY A 81 -4.00 1.18 -10.30
CA GLY A 81 -4.18 2.21 -11.31
C GLY A 81 -4.84 1.71 -12.60
N PRO A 82 -5.08 2.61 -13.56
CA PRO A 82 -5.81 2.28 -14.79
C PRO A 82 -5.01 1.46 -15.78
N LEU A 83 -3.69 1.60 -15.77
CA LEU A 83 -2.77 0.91 -16.67
C LEU A 83 -1.77 0.09 -15.86
N ASP A 84 -1.23 -0.97 -16.45
CA ASP A 84 -0.07 -1.66 -15.91
C ASP A 84 1.26 -1.01 -16.33
N ARG A 85 2.38 -1.59 -15.91
CA ARG A 85 3.74 -1.12 -16.25
C ARG A 85 4.07 -1.17 -17.74
N ASP A 86 3.35 -1.99 -18.50
CA ASP A 86 3.49 -2.10 -19.95
C ASP A 86 2.51 -1.15 -20.67
N LEU A 87 1.80 -0.31 -19.91
CA LEU A 87 0.77 0.64 -20.33
C LEU A 87 -0.50 -0.03 -20.87
N GLU A 88 -0.74 -1.29 -20.51
CA GLU A 88 -1.95 -2.00 -20.89
C GLU A 88 -3.10 -1.76 -19.89
N PRO A 89 -4.37 -1.70 -20.33
CA PRO A 89 -5.49 -1.43 -19.43
C PRO A 89 -5.75 -2.51 -18.37
N ARG A 90 -5.93 -2.09 -17.12
CA ARG A 90 -6.23 -2.98 -15.98
C ARG A 90 -7.73 -3.15 -15.76
N LYS A 91 -8.24 -4.37 -15.93
CA LYS A 91 -9.68 -4.70 -15.74
C LYS A 91 -10.16 -4.47 -14.30
N SER A 92 -9.30 -4.71 -13.31
CA SER A 92 -9.58 -4.54 -11.89
C SER A 92 -9.21 -3.15 -11.36
N SER A 93 -8.94 -2.16 -12.24
CA SER A 93 -8.56 -0.81 -11.80
C SER A 93 -9.58 -0.23 -10.82
N TRP A 94 -9.10 0.41 -9.75
CA TRP A 94 -9.97 1.06 -8.77
C TRP A 94 -10.55 2.37 -9.30
N VAL A 95 -9.90 2.99 -10.30
CA VAL A 95 -10.36 4.23 -10.98
C VAL A 95 -11.72 4.03 -11.68
N GLN A 96 -12.17 2.80 -11.87
CA GLN A 96 -13.52 2.55 -12.39
C GLN A 96 -14.65 2.78 -11.37
N ALA A 97 -14.31 2.88 -10.08
CA ALA A 97 -15.26 2.93 -8.97
C ALA A 97 -14.85 3.92 -7.85
N ALA A 98 -13.77 4.67 -8.04
CA ALA A 98 -13.32 5.72 -7.14
C ALA A 98 -12.49 6.76 -7.91
N SER A 99 -12.45 8.00 -7.40
CA SER A 99 -11.30 8.86 -7.67
C SER A 99 -10.14 8.37 -6.82
N VAL A 100 -8.93 8.26 -7.38
CA VAL A 100 -7.76 7.73 -6.67
C VAL A 100 -6.65 8.76 -6.65
N LEU A 101 -6.25 9.18 -5.45
CA LEU A 101 -5.13 10.05 -5.16
C LEU A 101 -3.94 9.17 -4.75
N PHE A 102 -2.96 9.06 -5.64
CA PHE A 102 -1.67 8.46 -5.33
C PHE A 102 -0.74 9.54 -4.77
N VAL A 103 -0.05 9.22 -3.67
CA VAL A 103 0.95 10.10 -3.07
C VAL A 103 2.24 9.32 -2.93
N ASP A 104 3.34 9.96 -3.30
CA ASP A 104 4.66 9.45 -3.00
C ASP A 104 5.05 9.88 -1.59
N ASN A 105 4.90 8.95 -0.65
CA ASN A 105 5.02 9.20 0.78
C ASN A 105 5.90 8.11 1.40
N PRO A 106 6.81 8.43 2.35
CA PRO A 106 7.22 9.76 2.84
C PRO A 106 7.99 10.65 1.84
N VAL A 107 8.43 11.83 2.29
CA VAL A 107 9.36 12.70 1.53
C VAL A 107 10.63 11.91 1.18
N GLY A 108 11.05 11.94 -0.09
CA GLY A 108 12.14 11.13 -0.64
C GLY A 108 11.68 9.85 -1.37
N THR A 109 10.42 9.47 -1.22
CA THR A 109 9.83 8.34 -1.97
C THR A 109 9.48 8.76 -3.39
N GLY A 110 9.71 7.89 -4.39
CA GLY A 110 9.22 8.10 -5.76
C GLY A 110 9.68 9.43 -6.36
N PHE A 111 8.75 10.32 -6.70
CA PHE A 111 9.04 11.68 -7.14
C PHE A 111 9.04 12.73 -6.03
N SER A 112 8.63 12.39 -4.81
CA SER A 112 8.84 13.24 -3.65
C SER A 112 10.32 13.31 -3.30
N TYR A 113 10.80 14.48 -2.92
CA TYR A 113 12.23 14.70 -2.71
C TYR A 113 12.50 15.66 -1.57
N THR A 114 13.73 15.62 -1.09
CA THR A 114 14.26 16.60 -0.15
C THR A 114 15.49 17.31 -0.70
N ASP A 115 15.63 18.58 -0.35
CA ASP A 115 16.80 19.41 -0.65
C ASP A 115 17.99 19.07 0.27
N GLN A 116 17.75 18.40 1.40
CA GLN A 116 18.69 18.27 2.51
C GLN A 116 18.41 17.02 3.37
N PRO A 117 19.46 16.30 3.85
CA PRO A 117 19.26 15.04 4.56
C PRO A 117 18.46 15.13 5.88
N ASP A 118 18.48 16.26 6.56
CA ASP A 118 17.73 16.46 7.81
C ASP A 118 16.21 16.65 7.60
N ALA A 119 15.77 16.76 6.35
CA ALA A 119 14.36 16.83 6.00
C ALA A 119 13.71 15.46 5.71
N PHE A 120 14.45 14.34 5.76
CA PHE A 120 13.84 13.01 5.82
C PHE A 120 13.06 12.81 7.13
N ALA A 121 11.91 12.12 7.05
CA ALA A 121 11.16 11.73 8.23
C ALA A 121 11.84 10.56 8.95
N THR A 122 11.88 10.60 10.28
CA THR A 122 12.46 9.53 11.11
C THR A 122 11.42 8.71 11.87
N ASN A 123 10.14 9.07 11.76
CA ASN A 123 9.03 8.40 12.42
C ASN A 123 7.68 8.73 11.75
N VAL A 124 6.69 7.86 11.97
CA VAL A 124 5.32 8.03 11.44
C VAL A 124 4.62 9.32 11.89
N ALA A 125 5.00 9.92 13.02
CA ALA A 125 4.39 11.18 13.46
C ALA A 125 4.79 12.35 12.54
N THR A 126 6.06 12.40 12.11
CA THR A 126 6.55 13.37 11.14
C THR A 126 5.88 13.15 9.78
N VAL A 127 5.78 11.88 9.35
CA VAL A 127 5.08 11.51 8.11
C VAL A 127 3.62 11.96 8.13
N ALA A 128 2.90 11.72 9.23
CA ALA A 128 1.50 12.13 9.37
C ALA A 128 1.34 13.65 9.34
N SER A 129 2.26 14.40 9.96
CA SER A 129 2.28 15.87 9.91
C SER A 129 2.47 16.38 8.48
N ASP A 130 3.44 15.82 7.75
CA ASP A 130 3.72 16.18 6.35
C ASP A 130 2.51 15.91 5.45
N MET A 131 1.94 14.72 5.57
CA MET A 131 0.73 14.33 4.85
C MET A 131 -0.48 15.21 5.18
N LEU A 132 -0.62 15.67 6.43
CA LEU A 132 -1.70 16.58 6.81
C LEU A 132 -1.56 17.94 6.10
N VAL A 133 -0.34 18.47 5.97
CA VAL A 133 -0.06 19.69 5.19
C VAL A 133 -0.40 19.46 3.71
N LEU A 134 -0.05 18.31 3.14
CA LEU A 134 -0.43 17.96 1.78
C LEU A 134 -1.96 17.92 1.62
N LEU A 135 -2.68 17.25 2.52
CA LEU A 135 -4.15 17.17 2.46
C LEU A 135 -4.83 18.54 2.61
N GLN A 136 -4.30 19.42 3.47
CA GLN A 136 -4.78 20.80 3.59
C GLN A 136 -4.69 21.55 2.25
N HIS A 137 -3.54 21.48 1.58
CA HIS A 137 -3.33 22.11 0.27
C HIS A 137 -4.20 21.45 -0.80
N PHE A 138 -4.25 20.12 -0.82
CA PHE A 138 -5.03 19.36 -1.79
C PHE A 138 -6.52 19.70 -1.70
N PHE A 139 -7.13 19.63 -0.52
CA PHE A 139 -8.56 19.96 -0.37
C PHE A 139 -8.85 21.44 -0.56
N THR A 140 -7.89 22.34 -0.33
CA THR A 140 -8.03 23.76 -0.69
C THR A 140 -8.08 23.96 -2.21
N ARG A 141 -7.22 23.27 -2.96
CA ARG A 141 -7.19 23.29 -4.43
C ARG A 141 -8.39 22.55 -5.04
N ARG A 142 -8.83 21.45 -4.41
CA ARG A 142 -9.90 20.56 -4.86
C ARG A 142 -11.12 20.66 -3.94
N ALA A 143 -11.65 21.88 -3.84
CA ALA A 143 -12.85 22.17 -3.06
C ALA A 143 -14.06 21.31 -3.50
N ASP A 144 -14.09 20.90 -4.77
CA ASP A 144 -15.08 19.98 -5.35
C ASP A 144 -15.08 18.58 -4.69
N LEU A 145 -13.95 18.16 -4.11
CA LEU A 145 -13.80 16.85 -3.46
C LEU A 145 -14.05 16.89 -1.95
N GLN A 146 -14.21 18.06 -1.33
CA GLN A 146 -14.37 18.17 0.13
C GLN A 146 -15.64 17.50 0.67
N SER A 147 -16.71 17.45 -0.12
CA SER A 147 -17.98 16.81 0.26
C SER A 147 -18.03 15.32 -0.09
N VAL A 148 -17.12 14.85 -0.93
CA VAL A 148 -17.08 13.46 -1.40
C VAL A 148 -16.56 12.57 -0.26
N PRO A 149 -17.16 11.38 -0.01
CA PRO A 149 -16.63 10.43 0.96
C PRO A 149 -15.15 10.12 0.68
N PHE A 150 -14.30 10.44 1.64
CA PHE A 150 -12.85 10.31 1.56
C PHE A 150 -12.37 9.13 2.40
N TYR A 151 -11.68 8.19 1.77
CA TYR A 151 -11.08 7.02 2.42
C TYR A 151 -9.57 7.04 2.24
N ILE A 152 -8.86 6.51 3.23
CA ILE A 152 -7.43 6.24 3.14
C ILE A 152 -7.24 4.72 3.06
N PHE A 153 -6.74 4.22 1.94
CA PHE A 153 -6.34 2.84 1.76
C PHE A 153 -4.83 2.74 1.78
N SER A 154 -4.32 1.61 2.23
CA SER A 154 -2.89 1.43 2.44
C SER A 154 -2.46 -0.02 2.37
N GLU A 155 -1.17 -0.23 2.16
CA GLU A 155 -0.53 -1.54 2.17
C GLU A 155 0.75 -1.52 3.02
N SER A 156 1.09 -2.63 3.67
CA SER A 156 2.40 -2.81 4.31
C SER A 156 2.71 -1.74 5.37
N TYR A 157 3.91 -1.14 5.34
CA TYR A 157 4.26 0.01 6.18
C TYR A 157 3.32 1.22 6.00
N GLY A 158 2.66 1.31 4.84
CA GLY A 158 1.63 2.28 4.53
C GLY A 158 0.49 2.25 5.54
N GLY A 159 0.20 1.09 6.13
CA GLY A 159 -0.78 0.95 7.20
C GLY A 159 -0.46 1.76 8.45
N LYS A 160 0.82 1.82 8.87
CA LYS A 160 1.23 2.66 10.00
C LYS A 160 1.03 4.14 9.68
N MET A 161 1.44 4.54 8.48
CA MET A 161 1.33 5.91 7.99
C MET A 161 -0.15 6.32 7.86
N ALA A 162 -1.00 5.42 7.34
CA ALA A 162 -2.44 5.63 7.21
C ALA A 162 -3.13 5.75 8.57
N ALA A 163 -2.80 4.89 9.54
CA ALA A 163 -3.35 4.96 10.88
C ALA A 163 -2.99 6.29 11.57
N ALA A 164 -1.71 6.68 11.55
CA ALA A 164 -1.24 7.93 12.13
C ALA A 164 -1.87 9.15 11.44
N LEU A 165 -1.88 9.19 10.11
CA LEU A 165 -2.53 10.25 9.33
C LEU A 165 -4.02 10.35 9.62
N SER A 166 -4.73 9.23 9.70
CA SER A 166 -6.18 9.21 9.96
C SER A 166 -6.51 9.81 11.32
N LEU A 167 -5.65 9.57 12.33
CA LEU A 167 -5.86 10.10 13.67
C LEU A 167 -5.64 11.63 13.69
N GLU A 168 -4.57 12.11 13.06
CA GLU A 168 -4.29 13.55 12.94
C GLU A 168 -5.34 14.26 12.07
N LEU A 169 -5.78 13.65 10.99
CA LEU A 169 -6.85 14.17 10.14
C LEU A 169 -8.17 14.30 10.90
N THR A 170 -8.53 13.30 11.73
CA THR A 170 -9.74 13.34 12.55
C THR A 170 -9.71 14.51 13.54
N LYS A 171 -8.54 14.77 14.16
CA LYS A 171 -8.33 15.93 15.03
C LYS A 171 -8.43 17.24 14.25
N ALA A 172 -7.79 17.33 13.08
CA ALA A 172 -7.80 18.51 12.23
C ALA A 172 -9.20 18.87 11.71
N ILE A 173 -10.02 17.87 11.34
CA ILE A 173 -11.42 18.07 10.95
C ILE A 173 -12.23 18.60 12.13
N THR A 174 -12.05 18.03 13.32
CA THR A 174 -12.74 18.49 14.55
C THR A 174 -12.39 19.94 14.89
N GLN A 175 -11.14 20.34 14.64
CA GLN A 175 -10.65 21.71 14.84
C GLN A 175 -11.03 22.66 13.69
N GLY A 176 -11.56 22.14 12.58
CA GLY A 176 -11.92 22.92 11.40
C GLY A 176 -10.73 23.39 10.55
N THR A 177 -9.53 22.85 10.76
CA THR A 177 -8.32 23.20 9.98
C THR A 177 -8.22 22.42 8.67
N VAL A 178 -8.90 21.27 8.58
CA VAL A 178 -9.11 20.52 7.34
C VAL A 178 -10.61 20.34 7.12
N LYS A 179 -11.06 20.60 5.90
CA LYS A 179 -12.45 20.35 5.49
C LYS A 179 -12.49 19.23 4.47
N CYS A 180 -12.90 18.04 4.92
CA CYS A 180 -13.21 16.91 4.05
C CYS A 180 -14.22 15.97 4.72
N ASN A 181 -14.95 15.18 3.92
CA ASN A 181 -15.85 14.15 4.40
C ASN A 181 -15.09 12.83 4.64
N PHE A 182 -14.25 12.80 5.68
CA PHE A 182 -13.46 11.61 6.00
C PHE A 182 -14.35 10.46 6.49
N ALA A 183 -14.34 9.36 5.75
CA ALA A 183 -15.28 8.25 5.90
C ALA A 183 -14.64 7.00 6.53
N GLY A 184 -13.32 6.81 6.42
CA GLY A 184 -12.63 5.70 7.08
C GLY A 184 -11.23 5.41 6.54
N VAL A 185 -10.57 4.46 7.19
CA VAL A 185 -9.24 3.97 6.83
C VAL A 185 -9.26 2.46 6.63
N ALA A 186 -8.56 1.96 5.62
CA ALA A 186 -8.40 0.56 5.29
C ALA A 186 -6.91 0.19 5.27
N LEU A 187 -6.57 -0.79 6.09
CA LEU A 187 -5.22 -1.24 6.43
C LEU A 187 -4.99 -2.60 5.77
N GLY A 188 -4.41 -2.58 4.56
CA GLY A 188 -4.05 -3.78 3.81
C GLY A 188 -2.71 -4.31 4.23
N ASP A 189 -2.62 -5.61 4.52
CA ASP A 189 -1.37 -6.33 4.82
C ASP A 189 -0.42 -5.49 5.68
N SER A 190 -0.98 -4.87 6.72
CA SER A 190 -0.38 -3.69 7.32
C SER A 190 0.57 -4.01 8.47
N TRP A 191 1.75 -3.40 8.46
CA TRP A 191 2.80 -3.58 9.48
C TRP A 191 2.47 -2.89 10.82
N ILE A 192 1.25 -3.05 11.34
CA ILE A 192 0.74 -2.38 12.55
C ILE A 192 1.39 -2.92 13.82
N SER A 193 1.59 -4.24 13.87
CA SER A 193 2.16 -4.94 15.02
C SER A 193 3.31 -5.86 14.58
N PRO A 194 4.50 -5.29 14.32
CA PRO A 194 5.64 -6.04 13.80
C PRO A 194 5.98 -7.27 14.64
N LEU A 195 5.92 -7.13 15.96
CA LEU A 195 6.25 -8.21 16.88
C LEU A 195 5.31 -9.42 16.75
N ASP A 196 4.02 -9.24 16.48
CA ASP A 196 3.14 -10.41 16.32
C ASP A 196 3.47 -11.16 15.05
N SER A 197 3.68 -10.46 13.94
CA SER A 197 4.04 -11.07 12.66
C SER A 197 5.35 -11.88 12.78
N VAL A 198 6.42 -11.28 13.30
CA VAL A 198 7.71 -11.99 13.39
C VAL A 198 7.64 -13.23 14.30
N MET A 199 6.79 -13.20 15.34
CA MET A 199 6.59 -14.34 16.23
C MET A 199 5.73 -15.44 15.59
N THR A 200 4.94 -15.13 14.56
CA THR A 200 4.08 -16.09 13.85
C THR A 200 4.66 -16.63 12.55
N TRP A 201 5.72 -16.03 12.01
CA TRP A 201 6.41 -16.54 10.80
C TRP A 201 6.80 -18.01 10.89
N GLY A 202 7.45 -18.43 11.98
CA GLY A 202 7.82 -19.84 12.20
C GLY A 202 6.61 -20.78 12.17
N PRO A 203 5.62 -20.60 13.07
CA PRO A 203 4.39 -21.38 13.07
C PRO A 203 3.65 -21.41 11.72
N TYR A 204 3.56 -20.26 11.02
CA TYR A 204 2.88 -20.17 9.74
C TYR A 204 3.60 -21.00 8.66
N LEU A 205 4.92 -20.86 8.54
CA LEU A 205 5.71 -21.64 7.59
C LEU A 205 5.74 -23.13 7.92
N TYR A 206 5.77 -23.50 9.20
CA TYR A 206 5.71 -24.90 9.62
C TYR A 206 4.39 -25.56 9.21
N THR A 207 3.25 -24.90 9.49
CA THR A 207 1.92 -25.43 9.12
C THR A 207 1.67 -25.48 7.61
N THR A 208 2.41 -24.70 6.84
CA THR A 208 2.39 -24.71 5.36
C THR A 208 3.48 -25.60 4.75
N SER A 209 4.17 -26.41 5.56
CA SER A 209 5.20 -27.38 5.14
C SER A 209 6.47 -26.76 4.53
N LEU A 210 6.74 -25.48 4.82
CA LEU A 210 7.95 -24.78 4.39
C LEU A 210 9.08 -24.83 5.42
N LEU A 211 8.81 -25.30 6.63
CA LEU A 211 9.81 -25.58 7.66
C LEU A 211 9.61 -26.99 8.21
N ASP A 212 10.72 -27.65 8.56
CA ASP A 212 10.73 -28.82 9.43
C ASP A 212 10.91 -28.41 10.91
N ASP A 213 11.05 -29.39 11.81
CA ASP A 213 11.20 -29.12 13.24
C ASP A 213 12.48 -28.32 13.57
N ALA A 214 13.56 -28.52 12.80
CA ALA A 214 14.81 -27.80 13.00
C ALA A 214 14.67 -26.34 12.52
N GLY A 215 14.12 -26.14 11.31
CA GLY A 215 13.85 -24.81 10.77
C GLY A 215 12.89 -24.02 11.64
N LEU A 216 11.86 -24.65 12.20
CA LEU A 216 10.96 -24.00 13.17
C LEU A 216 11.71 -23.54 14.42
N ALA A 217 12.61 -24.38 14.97
CA ALA A 217 13.39 -24.03 16.16
C ALA A 217 14.34 -22.84 15.88
N ASP A 218 15.02 -22.84 14.74
CA ASP A 218 15.94 -21.77 14.34
C ASP A 218 15.21 -20.44 14.14
N VAL A 219 14.11 -20.45 13.38
CA VAL A 219 13.27 -19.26 13.15
C VAL A 219 12.70 -18.73 14.47
N SER A 220 12.21 -19.61 15.35
CA SER A 220 11.67 -19.21 16.65
C SER A 220 12.74 -18.58 17.55
N SER A 221 13.96 -19.12 17.56
CA SER A 221 15.08 -18.56 18.32
C SER A 221 15.47 -17.15 17.85
N ALA A 222 15.51 -16.94 16.53
CA ALA A 222 15.76 -15.63 15.93
C ALA A 222 14.63 -14.63 16.22
N ALA A 223 13.37 -15.05 16.13
CA ALA A 223 12.21 -14.22 16.48
C ALA A 223 12.24 -13.78 17.96
N GLU A 224 12.66 -14.66 18.87
CA GLU A 224 12.83 -14.31 20.28
C GLU A 224 13.94 -13.27 20.51
N ALA A 225 14.97 -13.22 19.65
CA ALA A 225 15.96 -12.14 19.71
C ALA A 225 15.35 -10.79 19.33
N VAL A 226 14.52 -10.74 18.28
CA VAL A 226 13.75 -9.55 17.89
C VAL A 226 12.85 -9.11 19.03
N LYS A 227 12.10 -10.05 19.62
CA LYS A 227 11.21 -9.80 20.76
C LYS A 227 11.93 -9.12 21.91
N ARG A 228 13.09 -9.66 22.33
CA ARG A 228 13.89 -9.07 23.42
C ARG A 228 14.31 -7.63 23.13
N ALA A 229 14.69 -7.31 21.88
CA ALA A 229 15.06 -5.95 21.50
C ALA A 229 13.85 -5.00 21.53
N VAL A 230 12.68 -5.44 21.04
CA VAL A 230 11.43 -4.66 21.11
C VAL A 230 11.02 -4.41 22.56
N GLU A 231 11.06 -5.43 23.43
CA GLU A 231 10.72 -5.30 24.86
C GLU A 231 11.66 -4.37 25.63
N GLN A 232 12.88 -4.17 25.13
CA GLN A 232 13.87 -3.22 25.67
C GLN A 232 13.80 -1.84 24.99
N GLU A 233 12.82 -1.61 24.12
CA GLU A 233 12.64 -0.39 23.33
C GLU A 233 13.84 -0.05 22.41
N GLN A 234 14.66 -1.04 22.07
CA GLN A 234 15.80 -0.91 21.16
C GLN A 234 15.34 -1.11 19.71
N PHE A 235 14.48 -0.22 19.20
CA PHE A 235 13.77 -0.45 17.93
C PHE A 235 14.67 -0.52 16.69
N GLU A 236 15.74 0.27 16.62
CA GLU A 236 16.70 0.17 15.52
C GLU A 236 17.43 -1.18 15.54
N LYS A 237 17.82 -1.65 16.74
CA LYS A 237 18.40 -2.98 16.92
C LYS A 237 17.38 -4.09 16.60
N ALA A 238 16.11 -3.89 16.92
CA ALA A 238 15.06 -4.82 16.55
C ALA A 238 14.92 -4.92 15.02
N THR A 239 15.05 -3.81 14.27
CA THR A 239 15.06 -3.80 12.80
C THR A 239 16.28 -4.53 12.23
N GLU A 240 17.46 -4.36 12.84
CA GLU A 240 18.65 -5.14 12.49
C GLU A 240 18.42 -6.65 12.71
N LEU A 241 17.92 -7.03 13.89
CA LEU A 241 17.65 -8.43 14.22
C LEU A 241 16.52 -9.04 13.37
N TRP A 242 15.57 -8.21 12.93
CA TRP A 242 14.55 -8.61 11.98
C TRP A 242 15.18 -8.99 10.63
N SER A 243 16.17 -8.24 10.14
CA SER A 243 16.94 -8.62 8.94
C SER A 243 17.67 -9.96 9.09
N VAL A 244 18.19 -10.23 10.29
CA VAL A 244 18.81 -11.53 10.62
C VAL A 244 17.76 -12.64 10.59
N LEU A 245 16.59 -12.42 11.20
CA LEU A 245 15.48 -13.37 11.19
C LEU A 245 15.04 -13.72 9.77
N GLU A 246 14.93 -12.75 8.87
CA GLU A 246 14.59 -13.03 7.47
C GLU A 246 15.62 -13.94 6.80
N THR A 247 16.90 -13.70 7.07
CA THR A 247 17.97 -14.55 6.55
C THR A 247 17.85 -15.99 7.07
N VAL A 248 17.50 -16.16 8.36
CA VAL A 248 17.25 -17.49 8.95
C VAL A 248 16.05 -18.16 8.30
N VAL A 249 14.97 -17.42 8.02
CA VAL A 249 13.80 -17.92 7.30
C VAL A 249 14.17 -18.37 5.89
N GLU A 250 14.88 -17.55 5.11
CA GLU A 250 15.32 -17.88 3.75
C GLU A 250 16.16 -19.17 3.72
N GLN A 251 17.11 -19.31 4.65
CA GLN A 251 17.98 -20.47 4.75
C GLN A 251 17.24 -21.76 5.07
N ASN A 252 16.22 -21.69 5.92
CA ASN A 252 15.46 -22.87 6.36
C ASN A 252 14.27 -23.23 5.45
N SER A 253 13.87 -22.33 4.55
CA SER A 253 12.68 -22.49 3.68
C SER A 253 13.01 -22.62 2.20
N ASN A 254 14.30 -22.74 1.84
CA ASN A 254 14.78 -22.69 0.47
C ASN A 254 14.36 -21.39 -0.26
N GLY A 255 14.51 -20.26 0.43
CA GLY A 255 14.27 -18.92 -0.11
C GLY A 255 12.79 -18.67 -0.42
N VAL A 256 11.91 -18.93 0.56
CA VAL A 256 10.48 -18.55 0.48
C VAL A 256 10.34 -17.08 0.08
N ASN A 257 9.36 -16.77 -0.77
CA ASN A 257 9.01 -15.38 -1.04
C ASN A 257 8.19 -14.82 0.14
N PHE A 258 8.70 -13.75 0.77
CA PHE A 258 8.04 -13.06 1.88
C PHE A 258 6.69 -12.44 1.52
N TYR A 259 6.46 -12.13 0.25
CA TYR A 259 5.23 -11.51 -0.20
C TYR A 259 4.17 -12.50 -0.68
N ASN A 260 4.56 -13.73 -1.02
CA ASN A 260 3.60 -14.79 -1.35
C ASN A 260 4.28 -16.16 -1.25
N ILE A 261 3.96 -16.93 -0.21
CA ILE A 261 4.64 -18.20 0.12
C ILE A 261 4.55 -19.28 -0.96
N LEU A 262 3.65 -19.14 -1.94
CA LEU A 262 3.50 -20.08 -3.05
C LEU A 262 4.28 -19.67 -4.31
N THR A 263 4.96 -18.52 -4.27
CA THR A 263 5.78 -18.01 -5.37
C THR A 263 7.26 -18.06 -5.00
N GLN A 264 8.12 -17.90 -5.99
CA GLN A 264 9.56 -17.77 -5.79
C GLN A 264 10.05 -16.44 -6.34
N GLU A 265 10.93 -15.78 -5.60
CA GLU A 265 11.66 -14.64 -6.16
C GLU A 265 12.83 -15.12 -7.03
N PRO A 266 13.23 -14.35 -8.06
CA PRO A 266 14.39 -14.69 -8.88
C PRO A 266 15.66 -14.77 -8.03
N ASP A 267 16.62 -15.65 -8.35
CA ASP A 267 17.83 -15.85 -7.54
C ASP A 267 18.69 -14.58 -7.32
N GLU A 268 18.58 -13.57 -8.19
CA GLU A 268 19.22 -12.25 -8.02
C GLU A 268 18.73 -11.51 -6.75
N SER A 269 17.49 -11.75 -6.32
CA SER A 269 16.94 -11.29 -5.03
C SER A 269 17.49 -12.06 -3.82
N ARG A 270 18.16 -13.20 -4.04
CA ARG A 270 18.62 -14.12 -2.98
C ARG A 270 20.13 -14.06 -2.72
N SER A 271 20.93 -13.56 -3.67
CA SER A 271 22.38 -13.43 -3.47
C SER A 271 22.72 -12.24 -2.55
N SER A 272 22.99 -12.51 -1.28
CA SER A 272 23.68 -11.55 -0.39
C SER A 272 25.20 -11.64 -0.62
N ALA A 273 25.86 -10.48 -0.68
CA ALA A 273 27.31 -10.46 -0.64
C ALA A 273 27.77 -10.66 0.82
N ALA A 274 28.78 -11.50 1.05
CA ALA A 274 29.34 -11.66 2.38
C ALA A 274 29.86 -10.30 2.91
N GLY A 275 29.31 -9.83 4.04
CA GLY A 275 29.68 -8.56 4.65
C GLY A 275 28.79 -7.36 4.30
N GLU A 276 27.67 -7.57 3.60
CA GLU A 276 26.63 -6.55 3.40
C GLU A 276 25.98 -6.18 4.75
N ASP A 277 25.80 -4.88 5.01
CA ASP A 277 25.13 -4.41 6.22
C ASP A 277 23.61 -4.63 6.15
N TYR A 278 22.92 -4.57 7.29
CA TYR A 278 21.49 -4.89 7.34
C TYR A 278 20.62 -3.91 6.53
N ILE A 279 20.99 -2.62 6.44
CA ILE A 279 20.22 -1.66 5.64
C ILE A 279 20.32 -2.02 4.16
N SER A 280 21.53 -2.30 3.67
CA SER A 280 21.75 -2.75 2.30
C SER A 280 20.96 -4.02 1.96
N LEU A 281 20.91 -4.99 2.89
CA LEU A 281 20.07 -6.19 2.76
C LEU A 281 18.58 -5.85 2.66
N GLN A 282 18.09 -4.94 3.52
CA GLN A 282 16.67 -4.54 3.51
C GLN A 282 16.28 -3.78 2.25
N VAL A 283 17.14 -2.88 1.79
CA VAL A 283 16.96 -2.15 0.54
C VAL A 283 16.88 -3.14 -0.63
N ARG A 284 17.75 -4.15 -0.66
CA ARG A 284 17.78 -5.19 -1.68
C ARG A 284 16.49 -6.05 -1.69
N ARG A 285 16.02 -6.48 -0.52
CA ARG A 285 14.84 -7.35 -0.37
C ARG A 285 13.51 -6.63 -0.58
N HIS A 286 13.35 -5.41 -0.04
CA HIS A 286 12.02 -4.80 0.05
C HIS A 286 11.88 -3.48 -0.70
N ILE A 287 12.96 -2.77 -1.01
CA ILE A 287 12.87 -1.46 -1.67
C ILE A 287 13.15 -1.58 -3.16
N ARG A 288 14.26 -2.19 -3.57
CA ARG A 288 14.65 -2.31 -4.99
C ARG A 288 13.59 -3.02 -5.84
N PRO A 289 12.92 -4.10 -5.40
CA PRO A 289 11.88 -4.75 -6.19
C PRO A 289 10.69 -3.82 -6.51
N LEU A 290 10.31 -2.95 -5.56
CA LEU A 290 9.25 -1.94 -5.77
C LEU A 290 9.64 -0.89 -6.81
N HIS A 291 10.95 -0.73 -7.08
CA HIS A 291 11.52 0.18 -8.06
C HIS A 291 12.22 -0.58 -9.21
N SER A 292 11.62 -1.71 -9.62
CA SER A 292 12.13 -2.58 -10.68
C SER A 292 12.59 -1.79 -11.91
N GLN A 293 13.56 -2.33 -12.67
CA GLN A 293 14.15 -1.60 -13.79
C GLN A 293 13.10 -1.16 -14.83
N SER A 294 12.12 -2.00 -15.15
CA SER A 294 11.05 -1.68 -16.08
C SER A 294 10.16 -0.54 -15.55
N LEU A 295 9.78 -0.58 -14.28
CA LEU A 295 8.97 0.48 -13.68
C LEU A 295 9.77 1.79 -13.57
N SER A 296 11.05 1.72 -13.19
CA SER A 296 11.93 2.89 -13.17
C SER A 296 12.11 3.51 -14.55
N GLN A 297 12.25 2.70 -15.61
CA GLN A 297 12.29 3.18 -17.00
C GLN A 297 10.98 3.85 -17.41
N LEU A 298 9.83 3.27 -17.06
CA LEU A 298 8.53 3.86 -17.31
C LEU A 298 8.39 5.22 -16.61
N MET A 299 8.69 5.26 -15.31
CA MET A 299 8.50 6.44 -14.46
C MET A 299 9.44 7.56 -14.87
N ASN A 300 10.75 7.28 -15.04
CA ASN A 300 11.74 8.27 -15.42
C ASN A 300 11.72 8.65 -16.91
N GLY A 301 11.04 7.86 -17.76
CA GLY A 301 10.91 8.10 -19.19
C GLY A 301 9.53 8.68 -19.58
N PRO A 302 8.61 7.88 -20.14
CA PRO A 302 7.32 8.35 -20.63
C PRO A 302 6.48 9.12 -19.60
N ILE A 303 6.43 8.65 -18.35
CA ILE A 303 5.60 9.27 -17.31
C ILE A 303 6.18 10.62 -16.89
N ARG A 304 7.48 10.70 -16.60
CA ARG A 304 8.16 11.97 -16.35
C ARG A 304 7.89 13.00 -17.45
N LYS A 305 7.95 12.58 -18.72
CA LYS A 305 7.67 13.43 -19.88
C LYS A 305 6.22 13.90 -19.90
N LYS A 306 5.26 13.04 -19.57
CA LYS A 306 3.82 13.38 -19.47
C LYS A 306 3.58 14.40 -18.36
N LEU A 307 4.12 14.15 -17.16
CA LEU A 307 3.90 14.99 -15.99
C LEU A 307 4.52 16.38 -16.15
N GLY A 308 5.69 16.48 -16.79
CA GLY A 308 6.31 17.74 -17.22
C GLY A 308 6.80 18.66 -16.09
N ILE A 309 6.51 18.33 -14.82
CA ILE A 309 6.83 19.16 -13.65
C ILE A 309 7.93 18.58 -12.75
N ILE A 310 8.46 17.40 -13.08
CA ILE A 310 9.46 16.73 -12.23
C ILE A 310 10.82 17.46 -12.35
N PRO A 311 11.39 17.97 -11.24
CA PRO A 311 12.67 18.68 -11.26
C PRO A 311 13.81 17.85 -11.85
N GLN A 312 14.74 18.47 -12.56
CA GLN A 312 15.81 17.77 -13.30
C GLN A 312 16.71 16.89 -12.42
N ASN A 313 16.93 17.29 -11.17
CA ASN A 313 17.74 16.58 -10.18
C ASN A 313 16.99 15.44 -9.46
N VAL A 314 15.66 15.33 -9.64
CA VAL A 314 14.86 14.27 -9.02
C VAL A 314 14.78 13.10 -9.98
N THR A 315 15.12 11.90 -9.51
CA THR A 315 14.98 10.64 -10.24
C THR A 315 14.04 9.74 -9.44
N TRP A 316 13.02 9.19 -10.08
CA TRP A 316 12.04 8.33 -9.41
C TRP A 316 12.74 7.14 -8.74
N GLY A 317 12.49 6.97 -7.44
CA GLY A 317 13.06 5.89 -6.61
C GLY A 317 14.49 6.14 -6.11
N GLY A 318 15.14 7.22 -6.54
CA GLY A 318 16.55 7.47 -6.25
C GLY A 318 16.88 7.81 -4.79
N GLN A 319 15.88 8.17 -3.97
CA GLN A 319 16.03 8.53 -2.55
C GLN A 319 15.31 7.54 -1.60
N ALA A 320 14.74 6.45 -2.13
CA ALA A 320 13.92 5.53 -1.35
C ALA A 320 14.72 4.72 -0.31
N GLU A 321 16.01 4.49 -0.58
CA GLU A 321 16.94 3.82 0.35
C GLU A 321 17.21 4.68 1.59
N GLU A 322 17.39 6.00 1.41
CA GLU A 322 17.53 6.94 2.51
C GLU A 322 16.24 7.00 3.34
N VAL A 323 15.06 7.00 2.70
CA VAL A 323 13.78 6.93 3.43
C VAL A 323 13.76 5.73 4.38
N PHE A 324 14.11 4.54 3.90
CA PHE A 324 14.16 3.35 4.76
C PHE A 324 15.18 3.51 5.89
N SER A 325 16.38 3.99 5.56
CA SER A 325 17.47 4.19 6.51
C SER A 325 17.09 5.12 7.67
N TYR A 326 16.50 6.28 7.36
CA TYR A 326 16.07 7.25 8.38
C TYR A 326 14.88 6.75 9.21
N MET A 327 14.06 5.83 8.66
CA MET A 327 12.92 5.23 9.34
C MET A 327 13.23 3.91 10.07
N ALA A 328 14.47 3.41 10.02
CA ALA A 328 14.83 2.12 10.59
C ALA A 328 14.53 2.02 12.11
N GLY A 329 14.66 3.13 12.85
CA GLY A 329 14.31 3.21 14.27
C GLY A 329 12.80 3.22 14.58
N ASP A 330 11.95 3.46 13.58
CA ASP A 330 10.49 3.42 13.68
C ASP A 330 9.90 2.10 13.14
N PHE A 331 10.68 1.38 12.31
CA PHE A 331 10.20 0.22 11.57
C PHE A 331 9.63 -0.89 12.46
N MET A 332 10.27 -1.23 13.58
CA MET A 332 9.79 -2.25 14.52
C MET A 332 8.89 -1.72 15.64
N ARG A 333 8.56 -0.42 15.65
CA ARG A 333 7.68 0.17 16.67
C ARG A 333 6.21 -0.14 16.37
N PRO A 334 5.42 -0.72 17.30
CA PRO A 334 4.01 -1.00 17.06
C PRO A 334 3.16 0.27 17.09
N VAL A 335 2.04 0.27 16.35
CA VAL A 335 1.04 1.37 16.32
C VAL A 335 -0.39 0.87 16.55
N VAL A 336 -0.53 -0.26 17.25
CA VAL A 336 -1.84 -0.86 17.59
C VAL A 336 -2.70 0.11 18.41
N ASP A 337 -2.07 0.89 19.30
CA ASP A 337 -2.72 1.91 20.13
C ASP A 337 -3.30 3.07 19.32
N VAL A 338 -2.75 3.36 18.13
CA VAL A 338 -3.33 4.33 17.19
C VAL A 338 -4.64 3.78 16.62
N VAL A 339 -4.69 2.48 16.31
CA VAL A 339 -5.93 1.81 15.86
C VAL A 339 -7.00 1.81 16.96
N ASP A 340 -6.61 1.56 18.21
CA ASP A 340 -7.51 1.67 19.38
C ASP A 340 -8.14 3.08 19.46
N GLN A 341 -7.33 4.12 19.27
CA GLN A 341 -7.77 5.51 19.31
C GLN A 341 -8.72 5.85 18.15
N LEU A 342 -8.43 5.38 16.93
CA LEU A 342 -9.31 5.58 15.77
C LEU A 342 -10.69 4.96 15.99
N LEU A 343 -10.72 3.70 16.47
CA LEU A 343 -11.96 3.01 16.77
C LEU A 343 -12.76 3.72 17.88
N SER A 344 -12.08 4.20 18.90
CA SER A 344 -12.69 4.97 20.00
C SER A 344 -13.21 6.33 19.57
N ALA A 345 -12.57 6.96 18.58
CA ALA A 345 -13.01 8.21 17.95
C ALA A 345 -14.19 8.02 16.97
N GLY A 346 -14.65 6.78 16.76
CA GLY A 346 -15.76 6.47 15.86
C GLY A 346 -15.37 6.42 14.37
N VAL A 347 -14.07 6.42 14.05
CA VAL A 347 -13.59 6.26 12.68
C VAL A 347 -13.88 4.82 12.22
N ASN A 348 -14.33 4.66 10.98
CA ASN A 348 -14.45 3.33 10.37
C ASN A 348 -13.04 2.83 10.04
N VAL A 349 -12.65 1.71 10.65
CA VAL A 349 -11.36 1.05 10.40
C VAL A 349 -11.63 -0.32 9.79
N THR A 350 -10.99 -0.59 8.65
CA THR A 350 -10.98 -1.92 8.04
C THR A 350 -9.57 -2.47 8.03
N VAL A 351 -9.39 -3.72 8.42
CA VAL A 351 -8.17 -4.49 8.18
C VAL A 351 -8.46 -5.48 7.06
N TYR A 352 -7.54 -5.67 6.14
CA TYR A 352 -7.65 -6.71 5.12
C TYR A 352 -6.30 -7.35 4.86
N ASN A 353 -6.26 -8.68 4.72
CA ASN A 353 -5.03 -9.45 4.65
C ASN A 353 -5.05 -10.54 3.59
N GLY A 354 -3.94 -10.71 2.88
CA GLY A 354 -3.70 -11.81 1.96
C GLY A 354 -3.45 -13.10 2.72
N GLN A 355 -4.11 -14.18 2.31
CA GLN A 355 -3.94 -15.50 2.95
C GLN A 355 -2.50 -16.04 2.88
N LEU A 356 -1.78 -15.69 1.82
CA LEU A 356 -0.47 -16.23 1.45
C LEU A 356 0.68 -15.26 1.76
N ASP A 357 0.39 -14.12 2.39
CA ASP A 357 1.42 -13.18 2.83
C ASP A 357 2.20 -13.77 4.02
N LEU A 358 3.53 -13.74 3.94
CA LEU A 358 4.40 -14.10 5.05
C LEU A 358 4.84 -12.87 5.84
N ILE A 359 5.29 -11.81 5.17
CA ILE A 359 5.83 -10.64 5.86
C ILE A 359 4.80 -10.10 6.85
N VAL A 360 3.53 -9.99 6.46
CA VAL A 360 2.43 -9.57 7.33
C VAL A 360 1.36 -10.66 7.44
N ASP A 361 1.79 -11.83 7.93
CA ASP A 361 0.96 -13.04 7.96
C ASP A 361 -0.36 -12.91 8.74
N THR A 362 -1.35 -13.68 8.28
CA THR A 362 -2.71 -13.66 8.84
C THR A 362 -2.79 -14.06 10.31
N MET A 363 -1.87 -14.90 10.83
CA MET A 363 -1.88 -15.29 12.25
C MET A 363 -1.46 -14.10 13.11
N GLY A 364 -0.36 -13.43 12.76
CA GLY A 364 0.12 -12.24 13.45
C GLY A 364 -0.90 -11.11 13.46
N GLN A 365 -1.60 -10.92 12.33
CA GLN A 365 -2.66 -9.92 12.23
C GLN A 365 -3.86 -10.24 13.13
N GLU A 366 -4.27 -11.51 13.18
CA GLU A 366 -5.35 -11.92 14.08
C GLU A 366 -4.99 -11.73 15.56
N LEU A 367 -3.71 -11.92 15.95
CA LEU A 367 -3.25 -11.73 17.32
C LEU A 367 -3.46 -10.29 17.82
N TRP A 368 -3.05 -9.28 17.05
CA TRP A 368 -3.22 -7.90 17.49
C TRP A 368 -4.68 -7.43 17.40
N VAL A 369 -5.44 -7.89 16.40
CA VAL A 369 -6.88 -7.58 16.29
C VAL A 369 -7.64 -8.12 17.50
N LYS A 370 -7.33 -9.34 17.95
CA LYS A 370 -7.97 -9.97 19.13
C LYS A 370 -7.69 -9.26 20.46
N ARG A 371 -6.72 -8.34 20.51
CA ARG A 371 -6.35 -7.57 21.71
C ARG A 371 -6.63 -6.07 21.61
N LEU A 372 -7.31 -5.62 20.55
CA LEU A 372 -7.72 -4.23 20.40
C LEU A 372 -8.48 -3.72 21.63
N LYS A 373 -8.17 -2.51 22.07
CA LYS A 373 -8.90 -1.82 23.14
C LYS A 373 -10.07 -1.07 22.55
N TRP A 374 -11.09 -1.83 22.13
CA TRP A 374 -12.31 -1.32 21.52
C TRP A 374 -13.54 -1.96 22.15
N GLU A 375 -14.55 -1.14 22.45
CA GLU A 375 -15.79 -1.58 23.13
C GLU A 375 -16.51 -2.73 22.39
N GLY A 376 -16.40 -2.77 21.06
CA GLY A 376 -17.03 -3.81 20.25
C GLY A 376 -16.31 -5.16 20.24
N LEU A 377 -15.07 -5.24 20.76
CA LEU A 377 -14.22 -6.43 20.63
C LEU A 377 -14.84 -7.71 21.22
N PRO A 378 -15.48 -7.71 22.41
CA PRO A 378 -16.06 -8.92 22.97
C PRO A 378 -17.16 -9.56 22.12
N VAL A 379 -17.91 -8.74 21.36
CA VAL A 379 -18.92 -9.22 20.40
C VAL A 379 -18.23 -9.69 19.13
N PHE A 380 -17.33 -8.88 18.58
CA PHE A 380 -16.58 -9.19 17.35
C PHE A 380 -15.84 -10.53 17.44
N ASN A 381 -15.16 -10.80 18.57
CA ASN A 381 -14.44 -12.07 18.80
C ASN A 381 -15.36 -13.30 18.81
N LYS A 382 -16.64 -13.13 19.14
CA LYS A 382 -17.64 -14.22 19.13
C LYS A 382 -18.31 -14.40 17.76
N MET A 383 -18.14 -13.43 16.85
CA MET A 383 -18.74 -13.52 15.52
C MET A 383 -18.08 -14.60 14.69
N ARG A 384 -18.91 -15.26 13.88
CA ARG A 384 -18.46 -16.17 12.83
C ARG A 384 -18.09 -15.38 11.59
N TRP A 385 -17.25 -16.01 10.80
CA TRP A 385 -16.85 -15.55 9.50
C TRP A 385 -17.97 -15.65 8.48
N THR A 386 -18.11 -14.61 7.66
CA THR A 386 -19.00 -14.60 6.50
C THR A 386 -18.17 -14.84 5.24
N PRO A 387 -18.39 -15.95 4.51
CA PRO A 387 -17.72 -16.16 3.22
C PRO A 387 -18.25 -15.18 2.18
N LEU A 388 -17.38 -14.74 1.29
CA LEU A 388 -17.68 -13.95 0.11
C LEU A 388 -17.27 -14.76 -1.13
N ASP A 389 -18.15 -14.79 -2.14
CA ASP A 389 -17.87 -15.46 -3.40
C ASP A 389 -16.77 -14.74 -4.18
N ASP A 390 -15.95 -15.52 -4.88
CA ASP A 390 -14.97 -15.04 -5.84
C ASP A 390 -15.72 -14.40 -7.04
N PRO A 391 -15.50 -13.10 -7.34
CA PRO A 391 -16.20 -12.43 -8.43
C PRO A 391 -15.91 -13.00 -9.82
N THR A 392 -14.89 -13.85 -9.97
CA THR A 392 -14.55 -14.53 -11.23
C THR A 392 -15.02 -15.97 -11.30
N SER A 393 -15.39 -16.57 -10.16
CA SER A 393 -15.65 -18.01 -10.04
C SER A 393 -16.85 -18.26 -9.14
N GLN A 394 -18.04 -18.31 -9.73
CA GLN A 394 -19.29 -18.51 -8.97
C GLN A 394 -19.26 -19.80 -8.13
N GLY A 395 -19.66 -19.69 -6.86
CA GLY A 395 -19.67 -20.80 -5.90
C GLY A 395 -18.31 -21.16 -5.32
N VAL A 396 -17.25 -20.45 -5.70
CA VAL A 396 -15.92 -20.53 -5.06
C VAL A 396 -15.81 -19.39 -4.07
N THR A 397 -15.39 -19.68 -2.84
CA THR A 397 -15.11 -18.62 -1.85
C THR A 397 -13.85 -17.87 -2.24
N GLY A 398 -13.94 -16.54 -2.36
CA GLY A 398 -12.81 -15.64 -2.64
C GLY A 398 -12.27 -14.96 -1.39
N ALA A 399 -13.10 -14.77 -0.36
CA ALA A 399 -12.70 -14.13 0.88
C ALA A 399 -13.59 -14.55 2.06
N PHE A 400 -13.12 -14.25 3.27
CA PHE A 400 -13.96 -14.22 4.46
C PHE A 400 -13.96 -12.81 5.05
N CYS A 401 -15.04 -12.42 5.71
CA CYS A 401 -15.09 -11.15 6.43
C CYS A 401 -15.85 -11.22 7.76
N LYS A 402 -15.54 -10.26 8.64
CA LYS A 402 -16.34 -9.91 9.83
C LYS A 402 -16.48 -8.40 9.88
N THR A 403 -17.67 -7.89 10.13
CA THR A 403 -17.92 -6.46 10.34
C THR A 403 -18.79 -6.26 11.58
N TYR A 404 -18.42 -5.32 12.44
CA TYR A 404 -19.19 -4.97 13.62
C TYR A 404 -18.96 -3.51 14.00
N LYS A 405 -20.04 -2.74 14.17
CA LYS A 405 -20.01 -1.28 14.34
C LYS A 405 -19.04 -0.64 13.32
N ASN A 406 -17.99 0.02 13.77
CA ASN A 406 -17.00 0.74 12.96
C ASN A 406 -15.71 -0.06 12.67
N PHE A 407 -15.72 -1.38 12.86
CA PHE A 407 -14.58 -2.25 12.53
C PHE A 407 -14.95 -3.33 11.51
N GLY A 408 -14.12 -3.46 10.47
CA GLY A 408 -14.18 -4.54 9.49
C GLY A 408 -12.87 -5.32 9.41
N PHE A 409 -12.93 -6.62 9.16
CA PHE A 409 -11.75 -7.45 8.94
C PHE A 409 -12.00 -8.44 7.80
N TYR A 410 -11.11 -8.47 6.81
CA TYR A 410 -11.18 -9.29 5.61
C TYR A 410 -9.94 -10.16 5.46
N TRP A 411 -10.15 -11.39 5.00
CA TRP A 411 -9.09 -12.31 4.63
C TRP A 411 -9.33 -12.72 3.20
N ILE A 412 -8.39 -12.36 2.33
CA ILE A 412 -8.51 -12.55 0.88
C ILE A 412 -7.77 -13.83 0.51
N LEU A 413 -8.51 -14.83 0.05
CA LEU A 413 -7.95 -16.14 -0.26
C LEU A 413 -7.12 -16.06 -1.53
N LYS A 414 -6.05 -16.85 -1.60
CA LYS A 414 -5.12 -16.93 -2.75
C LYS A 414 -4.36 -15.62 -3.07
N ALA A 415 -4.43 -14.61 -2.18
CA ALA A 415 -3.62 -13.39 -2.28
C ALA A 415 -2.42 -13.47 -1.33
N GLY A 416 -1.27 -13.00 -1.77
CA GLY A 416 -0.15 -12.60 -0.91
C GLY A 416 -0.27 -11.14 -0.49
N HIS A 417 0.87 -10.48 -0.28
CA HIS A 417 1.02 -9.13 0.27
C HIS A 417 0.39 -8.07 -0.63
N MET A 418 0.62 -8.11 -1.95
CA MET A 418 -0.04 -7.21 -2.92
C MET A 418 -1.40 -7.77 -3.34
N ILE A 419 -2.40 -7.69 -2.45
CA ILE A 419 -3.74 -8.23 -2.73
C ILE A 419 -4.32 -7.76 -4.07
N PRO A 420 -4.23 -6.47 -4.47
CA PRO A 420 -4.80 -6.04 -5.75
C PRO A 420 -4.10 -6.63 -6.97
N SER A 421 -2.82 -6.98 -6.85
CA SER A 421 -2.07 -7.68 -7.91
C SER A 421 -2.50 -9.15 -8.00
N ASP A 422 -2.53 -9.85 -6.85
CA ASP A 422 -2.78 -11.30 -6.83
C ASP A 422 -4.26 -11.65 -7.03
N GLN A 423 -5.17 -10.86 -6.46
CA GLN A 423 -6.62 -11.10 -6.48
C GLN A 423 -7.40 -9.82 -6.83
N GLY A 424 -6.98 -9.12 -7.90
CA GLY A 424 -7.55 -7.84 -8.33
C GLY A 424 -9.09 -7.76 -8.37
N PRO A 425 -9.82 -8.74 -8.95
CA PRO A 425 -11.28 -8.74 -8.93
C PRO A 425 -11.87 -8.74 -7.51
N MET A 426 -11.32 -9.54 -6.60
CA MET A 426 -11.76 -9.60 -5.20
C MET A 426 -11.36 -8.32 -4.45
N ALA A 427 -10.16 -7.78 -4.70
CA ALA A 427 -9.72 -6.50 -4.12
C ALA A 427 -10.65 -5.35 -4.49
N LEU A 428 -11.06 -5.26 -5.76
CA LEU A 428 -12.01 -4.26 -6.23
C LEU A 428 -13.39 -4.43 -5.58
N GLN A 429 -13.90 -5.66 -5.46
CA GLN A 429 -15.18 -5.92 -4.80
C GLN A 429 -15.12 -5.55 -3.31
N MET A 430 -14.05 -5.91 -2.62
CA MET A 430 -13.82 -5.52 -1.22
C MET A 430 -13.79 -3.99 -1.08
N MET A 431 -13.06 -3.29 -1.94
CA MET A 431 -13.03 -1.82 -1.93
C MET A 431 -14.44 -1.22 -2.10
N LYS A 432 -15.25 -1.76 -3.03
CA LYS A 432 -16.66 -1.35 -3.22
C LYS A 432 -17.51 -1.60 -1.98
N MET A 433 -17.31 -2.73 -1.29
CA MET A 433 -18.01 -3.03 -0.02
C MET A 433 -17.62 -2.05 1.09
N ILE A 434 -16.31 -1.79 1.28
CA ILE A 434 -15.80 -0.86 2.31
C ILE A 434 -16.34 0.55 2.05
N THR A 435 -16.37 0.97 0.79
CA THR A 435 -16.87 2.28 0.37
C THR A 435 -18.40 2.34 0.19
N ARG A 436 -19.12 1.27 0.58
CA ARG A 436 -20.60 1.17 0.59
C ARG A 436 -21.26 1.37 -0.78
N GLN A 437 -20.62 0.87 -1.82
CA GLN A 437 -21.13 0.90 -3.20
C GLN A 437 -21.99 -0.32 -3.54
N VAL A 438 -21.87 -1.41 -2.78
CA VAL A 438 -22.57 -2.69 -2.98
C VAL A 438 -23.01 -3.31 -1.66
#